data_AF-A0A1Q7FGC3-F1
#
_entry.id   AF-A0A1Q7FGC3-F1
#
_cell.length_a   1.000
_cell.length_b   1.000
_cell.length_c   1.000
_cell.angle_alpha   90.00
_cell.angle_beta   90.00
_cell.angle_gamma   90.00
#
_symmetry.space_group_name_H-M   'P 1'
#
loop_
_entity.id
_entity.type
_entity.pdbx_description
1 polymer ?
#
loop_
_entity_poly.entity_id
_entity_poly.type
_entity_poly.pdbx_seq_one_letter_code
_entity_poly.pdbx_strand_id
1 'polypeptide(L)' 'MAEDDKRVTLTTNQILYLTGVVERERQRLSRMVDEHPSEKSMNIQRRREIEKLDSLTKALMASIG' A
#
# COMPACT_ATOMS: atom_id res chain seq x y z
N MET A 1 6.08 30.47 10.99
CA MET A 1 4.87 30.11 10.24
C MET A 1 4.69 28.62 10.43
N ALA A 2 3.73 28.21 11.27
CA ALA A 2 3.42 26.80 11.43
C ALA A 2 2.55 26.41 10.24
N GLU A 3 3.05 25.55 9.36
CA GLU A 3 2.17 24.81 8.46
C GLU A 3 1.26 23.98 9.37
N ASP A 4 0.01 24.43 9.54
CA ASP A 4 -1.02 23.63 10.17
C ASP A 4 -1.02 22.26 9.51
N ASP A 5 -0.70 21.25 10.31
CA ASP A 5 -0.82 19.83 10.00
C ASP A 5 -2.30 19.54 9.72
N LYS A 6 -2.76 19.89 8.51
CA LYS A 6 -4.15 19.74 8.06
C LYS A 6 -4.43 18.26 7.88
N ARG A 7 -4.82 17.62 8.98
CA ARG A 7 -5.33 16.25 8.99
C ARG A 7 -6.65 16.23 8.23
N VAL A 8 -6.59 15.77 6.98
CA VAL A 8 -7.79 15.54 6.17
C VAL A 8 -8.33 14.17 6.54
N THR A 9 -9.52 14.15 7.15
CA THR A 9 -10.25 12.91 7.40
C THR A 9 -10.81 12.39 6.08
N LEU A 10 -10.49 11.14 5.75
CA LEU A 10 -11.04 10.46 4.58
C LEU A 10 -12.42 9.88 4.92
N THR A 11 -13.34 9.94 3.95
CA THR A 11 -14.61 9.22 4.04
C THR A 11 -14.39 7.72 3.87
N THR A 12 -15.32 6.90 4.37
CA THR A 12 -15.29 5.43 4.19
C THR A 12 -15.13 5.03 2.73
N ASN A 13 -15.84 5.68 1.80
CA ASN A 13 -15.73 5.39 0.37
C ASN A 13 -14.35 5.71 -0.19
N GLN A 14 -13.72 6.81 0.25
CA GLN A 14 -12.35 7.14 -0.15
C GLN A 14 -11.35 6.13 0.40
N ILE A 15 -11.54 5.69 1.65
CA ILE A 15 -10.68 4.67 2.26
C ILE A 15 -10.82 3.34 1.49
N LEU A 16 -12.04 2.89 1.20
CA LEU A 16 -12.27 1.66 0.43
C LEU A 16 -11.66 1.75 -0.97
N TYR A 17 -11.79 2.90 -1.63
CA TYR A 17 -11.16 3.14 -2.93
C TYR A 17 -9.63 3.02 -2.83
N LEU A 18 -9.01 3.68 -1.85
CA LEU A 18 -7.56 3.64 -1.64
C LEU A 18 -7.07 2.23 -1.29
N THR A 19 -7.79 1.50 -0.44
CA THR A 19 -7.51 0.09 -0.15
C THR A 19 -7.50 -0.74 -1.44
N GLY A 20 -8.48 -0.52 -2.33
CA GLY A 20 -8.51 -1.19 -3.64
C GLY A 20 -7.34 -0.82 -4.56
N VAL A 21 -6.86 0.44 -4.52
CA VAL A 21 -5.66 0.86 -5.26
C VAL A 21 -4.42 0.15 -4.72
N VAL A 22 -4.25 0.14 -3.40
CA VAL A 22 -3.11 -0.50 -2.71
C VAL A 22 -3.07 -2.00 -2.99
N GLU A 23 -4.23 -2.66 -2.95
CA GLU A 23 -4.36 -4.10 -3.26
C GLU A 23 -3.89 -4.44 -4.69
N ARG A 24 -4.32 -3.64 -5.68
CA ARG A 24 -3.90 -3.85 -7.08
C ARG A 24 -2.39 -3.71 -7.25
N GLU A 25 -1.79 -2.74 -6.56
CA GLU A 25 -0.34 -2.55 -6.62
C GLU A 25 0.41 -3.71 -5.95
N ARG A 26 -0.09 -4.21 -4.82
CA ARG A 26 0.46 -5.41 -4.16
C ARG A 26 0.45 -6.61 -5.10
N GLN A 27 -0.67 -6.86 -5.78
CA GLN A 27 -0.79 -7.95 -6.76
C GLN A 27 0.12 -7.77 -7.97
N ARG A 28 0.35 -6.52 -8.42
CA ARG A 28 1.31 -6.21 -9.48
C ARG A 28 2.73 -6.57 -9.06
N LEU A 29 3.15 -6.16 -7.86
CA LEU A 29 4.49 -6.46 -7.34
C LEU A 29 4.68 -7.96 -7.09
N SER A 30 3.67 -8.66 -6.59
CA SER A 30 3.73 -10.12 -6.39
C SER A 30 3.96 -10.83 -7.71
N ARG A 31 3.20 -10.48 -8.76
CA ARG A 31 3.39 -11.05 -10.11
C ARG A 31 4.80 -10.80 -10.64
N MET A 32 5.35 -9.59 -10.46
CA MET A 32 6.72 -9.30 -10.89
C MET A 32 7.77 -10.17 -10.15
N VAL A 33 7.55 -10.49 -8.88
CA VAL A 33 8.44 -11.39 -8.12
C VAL A 33 8.37 -12.82 -8.68
N ASP A 34 7.17 -13.28 -8.99
CA ASP A 34 6.93 -14.64 -9.51
C ASP A 34 7.42 -14.80 -10.96
N GLU A 35 7.23 -13.78 -11.80
CA GLU A 35 7.66 -13.76 -13.21
C GLU A 35 9.18 -13.61 -13.37
N HIS A 36 9.85 -12.98 -12.40
CA HIS A 36 11.30 -12.69 -12.49
C HIS A 36 12.09 -13.24 -11.29
N PRO A 37 12.13 -14.57 -11.06
CA PRO A 37 12.76 -15.17 -9.87
C PRO A 37 14.28 -14.93 -9.80
N SER A 38 14.94 -14.67 -10.94
CA SER A 38 16.38 -14.38 -11.01
C SER A 38 16.76 -12.98 -10.52
N GLU A 39 15.82 -12.03 -10.42
CA GLU A 39 16.06 -10.65 -10.02
C GLU A 39 16.16 -10.49 -8.49
N LYS A 40 16.98 -11.30 -7.82
CA LYS A 40 17.02 -11.46 -6.35
C LYS A 40 17.00 -10.14 -5.57
N SER A 41 17.86 -9.19 -5.93
CA SER A 41 17.94 -7.88 -5.25
C SER A 41 16.65 -7.06 -5.40
N MET A 42 16.11 -6.97 -6.63
CA MET A 42 14.87 -6.26 -6.88
C MET A 42 13.67 -6.96 -6.25
N ASN A 43 13.66 -8.30 -6.20
CA ASN A 43 12.60 -9.07 -5.54
C ASN A 43 12.59 -8.86 -4.02
N ILE A 44 13.75 -8.68 -3.38
CA ILE A 44 13.82 -8.29 -1.96
C ILE A 44 13.18 -6.91 -1.77
N GLN A 45 13.48 -5.94 -2.64
CA GLN A 45 12.87 -4.61 -2.59
C GLN A 45 11.35 -4.69 -2.80
N ARG A 46 10.88 -5.44 -3.81
CA ARG A 46 9.45 -5.64 -4.11
C ARG A 46 8.70 -6.27 -2.94
N ARG A 47 9.29 -7.28 -2.27
CA ARG A 47 8.69 -7.91 -1.08
C ARG A 47 8.57 -6.95 0.10
N ARG A 48 9.58 -6.11 0.35
CA ARG A 48 9.49 -5.06 1.37
C ARG A 48 8.39 -4.05 1.04
N GLU A 49 8.22 -3.70 -0.23
CA GLU A 49 7.16 -2.78 -0.63
C GLU A 49 5.78 -3.42 -0.46
N ILE A 50 5.62 -4.71 -0.76
CA ILE A 50 4.41 -5.49 -0.44
C ILE A 50 4.07 -5.40 1.06
N GLU A 51 5.04 -5.59 1.95
CA GLU A 51 4.83 -5.49 3.41
C GLU A 51 4.38 -4.08 3.86
N LYS A 52 4.88 -3.02 3.21
CA LYS A 52 4.43 -1.65 3.46
C LYS A 52 2.99 -1.44 2.99
N LEU A 53 2.64 -1.96 1.81
CA LEU A 53 1.28 -1.89 1.27
C LEU A 53 0.29 -2.66 2.15
N ASP A 54 0.70 -3.80 2.74
CA ASP A 54 -0.10 -4.53 3.74
C ASP A 54 -0.34 -3.69 5.00
N SER A 55 0.70 -3.02 5.48
CA SER A 55 0.62 -2.14 6.64
C SER A 55 -0.30 -0.95 6.37
N LEU A 56 -0.21 -0.35 5.18
CA LEU A 56 -1.07 0.75 4.74
C LEU A 56 -2.54 0.30 4.63
N THR A 57 -2.78 -0.89 4.07
CA THR A 57 -4.13 -1.46 3.99
C THR A 57 -4.76 -1.63 5.38
N LYS A 58 -4.00 -2.16 6.35
CA LYS A 58 -4.46 -2.28 7.74
C LYS A 58 -4.77 -0.92 8.36
N ALA A 59 -3.91 0.08 8.16
CA ALA A 59 -4.10 1.42 8.68
C ALA A 59 -5.34 2.11 8.08
N LEU A 60 -5.52 1.98 6.76
CA LEU A 60 -6.70 2.47 6.06
C LEU A 60 -7.98 1.82 6.61
N MET A 61 -8.03 0.50 6.67
CA MET A 61 -9.21 -0.23 7.17
C MET A 61 -9.52 0.06 8.64
N ALA A 62 -8.49 0.23 9.48
CA ALA A 62 -8.67 0.64 10.87
C ALA A 62 -9.28 2.04 11.01
N SER A 63 -9.16 2.89 10.00
CA SER A 63 -9.73 4.25 9.99
C SER A 63 -11.23 4.27 9.63
N ILE A 64 -11.82 3.13 9.29
CA ILE A 64 -13.27 2.97 9.06
C ILE A 64 -14.01 2.60 10.35
N GLY A 65 -13.28 2.13 11.38
CA GLY A 65 -13.83 1.63 12.65
C GLY A 65 -13.97 2.68 13.75
#